data_AF-A0A2S7KKU6-F1
#
_entry.id   AF-A0A2S7KKU6-F1
#
_cell.length_a   1.000
_cell.length_b   1.000
_cell.length_c   1.000
_cell.angle_alpha   90.00
_cell.angle_beta   90.00
_cell.angle_gamma   90.00
#
_symmetry.space_group_name_H-M   'P 1'
#
loop_
_entity.id
_entity.type
_entity.pdbx_description
1 polymer ?
#
loop_
_entity_poly.entity_id
_entity_poly.type
_entity_poly.pdbx_seq_one_letter_code
_entity_poly.pdbx_strand_id
1 'polypeptide(L)'
;MKIVKLIIIVLFFTNITLGQNYLGYSNDSLKIKSVFLKETVSLNLHIPETFNFSAKSTKYPITIIFDSQHERTYPQIINSIDLLTNESQIPETIIIGVPFNRNNRYYLTSSQKNKNDSLLGIERMERFLFNELIPKLQKEFKANDYITLVGHSRTAFLVNYLTTKQSKKIDIAIALSGFYNNKPLSIENFKSYISDSSNFLNKFNYYFTAGSTLEEETYLTECKDVSDYISKTEMPKNFVGRFAESKNANHMTNYWVSAPSIFMDAYADYNSILNNWFYIKLKKDTIEKPIEEFKSDLEQTGKKLGFEVNPNLTHIFSLASSFGYEKKDIQTAIDFIKLGQKYYPNYPDFDLELIGYYNQLNNLKMSEYYKTEYRNKVMSRKDISEREKTELFKKIEEE
;
A
#
# COMPACT_ATOMS: atom_id res chain seq x y z
N MET A 1 35.62 -47.20 44.70
CA MET A 1 35.68 -46.29 43.53
C MET A 1 34.31 -46.26 42.85
N LYS A 2 33.52 -45.20 43.07
CA LYS A 2 32.24 -44.98 42.38
C LYS A 2 32.49 -44.09 41.17
N ILE A 3 32.27 -44.61 39.97
CA ILE A 3 32.28 -43.84 38.72
C ILE A 3 30.82 -43.48 38.41
N VAL A 4 30.49 -42.20 38.52
CA VAL A 4 29.23 -41.63 38.04
C VAL A 4 29.40 -41.34 36.56
N LYS A 5 28.67 -42.04 35.68
CA LYS A 5 28.53 -41.66 34.27
C LYS A 5 27.33 -40.72 34.15
N LEU A 6 27.62 -39.44 33.97
CA LEU A 6 26.63 -38.43 33.59
C LEU A 6 26.44 -38.52 32.06
N ILE A 7 25.28 -39.01 31.62
CA ILE A 7 24.86 -38.92 30.23
C ILE A 7 24.10 -37.60 30.07
N ILE A 8 24.71 -36.63 29.39
CA ILE A 8 24.04 -35.40 28.97
C ILE A 8 23.42 -35.68 27.59
N ILE A 9 22.11 -35.89 27.55
CA ILE A 9 21.32 -35.85 26.31
C ILE A 9 21.01 -34.37 26.04
N VAL A 10 21.69 -33.76 25.08
CA VAL A 10 21.33 -32.45 24.54
C VAL A 10 20.21 -32.65 23.52
N LEU A 11 18.99 -32.33 23.91
CA LEU A 11 17.84 -32.21 23.00
C LEU A 11 18.01 -30.92 22.19
N PHE A 12 18.49 -31.03 20.95
CA PHE A 12 18.36 -29.97 19.94
C PHE A 12 16.90 -29.91 19.48
N PHE A 13 16.06 -29.17 20.20
CA PHE A 13 14.81 -28.66 19.63
C PHE A 13 15.17 -27.52 18.69
N THR A 14 15.23 -27.80 17.39
CA THR A 14 15.14 -26.73 16.38
C THR A 14 13.71 -26.23 16.42
N ASN A 15 13.44 -25.20 17.22
CA ASN A 15 12.26 -24.37 17.01
C ASN A 15 12.43 -23.74 15.63
N ILE A 16 11.70 -24.26 14.64
CA ILE A 16 11.47 -23.54 13.38
C ILE A 16 10.61 -22.34 13.80
N THR A 17 11.27 -21.25 14.16
CA THR A 17 10.60 -19.97 14.31
C THR A 17 10.24 -19.54 12.90
N LEU A 18 8.97 -19.68 12.56
CA LEU A 18 8.44 -18.99 11.39
C LEU A 18 8.59 -17.50 11.69
N GLY A 19 9.35 -16.79 10.86
CA GLY A 19 9.47 -15.33 10.96
C GLY A 19 8.08 -14.70 10.94
N GLN A 20 7.92 -13.59 11.65
CA GLN A 20 6.66 -12.86 11.67
C GLN A 20 6.27 -12.47 10.23
N ASN A 21 5.07 -12.87 9.81
CA ASN A 21 4.44 -12.29 8.63
C ASN A 21 4.16 -10.81 8.88
N TYR A 22 3.97 -10.03 7.82
CA TYR A 22 3.45 -8.66 7.95
C TYR A 22 2.10 -8.69 8.68
N LEU A 23 1.78 -7.65 9.46
CA LEU A 23 0.60 -7.64 10.33
C LEU A 23 -0.69 -7.52 9.52
N GLY A 24 -0.75 -6.57 8.58
CA GLY A 24 -1.92 -6.26 7.77
C GLY A 24 -1.82 -6.71 6.32
N TYR A 25 -0.76 -7.43 5.93
CA TYR A 25 -0.48 -7.78 4.55
C TYR A 25 -0.09 -9.25 4.35
N SER A 26 -0.56 -9.86 3.27
CA SER A 26 -0.12 -11.19 2.86
C SER A 26 1.32 -11.19 2.31
N ASN A 27 1.92 -12.38 2.22
CA ASN A 27 3.23 -12.58 1.59
C ASN A 27 3.12 -13.70 0.53
N ASP A 28 2.35 -13.42 -0.51
CA ASP A 28 2.02 -14.35 -1.58
C ASP A 28 2.95 -14.21 -2.79
N SER A 29 2.71 -15.06 -3.80
CA SER A 29 3.35 -14.93 -5.11
C SER A 29 2.33 -14.94 -6.24
N LEU A 30 2.58 -14.12 -7.26
CA LEU A 30 1.78 -14.09 -8.48
C LEU A 30 2.63 -14.49 -9.68
N LYS A 31 2.22 -15.53 -10.41
CA LYS A 31 2.90 -15.95 -11.65
C LYS A 31 2.16 -15.44 -12.87
N ILE A 32 2.90 -14.81 -13.79
CA ILE A 32 2.38 -14.34 -15.07
C ILE A 32 3.24 -14.93 -16.18
N LYS A 33 2.60 -15.67 -17.10
CA LYS A 33 3.23 -16.06 -18.36
C LYS A 33 3.21 -14.86 -19.31
N SER A 34 4.32 -14.12 -19.38
CA SER A 34 4.39 -12.86 -20.10
C SER A 34 4.74 -13.06 -21.56
N VAL A 35 3.93 -12.47 -22.45
CA VAL A 35 4.22 -12.40 -23.88
C VAL A 35 5.30 -11.35 -24.16
N PHE A 36 5.27 -10.22 -23.44
CA PHE A 36 6.25 -9.15 -23.62
C PHE A 36 7.63 -9.48 -23.05
N LEU A 37 7.73 -10.26 -21.98
CA LEU A 37 9.01 -10.69 -21.42
C LEU A 37 9.48 -12.06 -21.95
N LYS A 38 8.60 -12.79 -22.66
CA LYS A 38 8.87 -14.13 -23.22
C LYS A 38 9.27 -15.16 -22.14
N GLU A 39 8.80 -14.97 -20.91
CA GLU A 39 9.08 -15.84 -19.77
C GLU A 39 7.90 -15.87 -18.80
N THR A 40 7.91 -16.82 -17.88
CA THR A 40 7.00 -16.79 -16.73
C THR A 40 7.66 -16.02 -15.61
N VAL A 41 7.11 -14.86 -15.27
CA VAL A 41 7.60 -14.03 -14.16
C VAL A 41 6.88 -14.42 -12.87
N SER A 42 7.63 -14.60 -11.80
CA SER A 42 7.10 -14.75 -10.45
C SER A 42 7.26 -13.41 -9.72
N LEU A 43 6.15 -12.84 -9.27
CA LEU A 43 6.07 -11.56 -8.60
C LEU A 43 5.78 -11.76 -7.12
N ASN A 44 6.24 -10.86 -6.26
CA ASN A 44 5.86 -10.81 -4.85
C ASN A 44 4.53 -10.09 -4.75
N LEU A 45 3.52 -10.74 -4.16
CA LEU A 45 2.17 -10.19 -4.03
C LEU A 45 1.86 -9.98 -2.56
N HIS A 46 1.49 -8.75 -2.19
CA HIS A 46 1.01 -8.44 -0.86
C HIS A 46 -0.40 -7.86 -0.98
N ILE A 47 -1.35 -8.56 -0.38
CA ILE A 47 -2.75 -8.19 -0.35
C ILE A 47 -3.09 -7.70 1.06
N PRO A 48 -3.79 -6.57 1.23
CA PRO A 48 -4.23 -6.14 2.55
C PRO A 48 -5.21 -7.16 3.15
N GLU A 49 -5.14 -7.38 4.47
CA GLU A 49 -5.95 -8.39 5.17
C GLU A 49 -7.44 -8.27 4.84
N THR A 50 -7.96 -7.04 4.79
CA THR A 50 -9.36 -6.73 4.52
C THR A 50 -9.84 -7.15 3.12
N PHE A 51 -8.93 -7.40 2.18
CA PHE A 51 -9.26 -7.78 0.81
C PHE A 51 -10.18 -9.01 0.74
N ASN A 52 -9.87 -10.04 1.53
CA ASN A 52 -10.62 -11.28 1.57
C ASN A 52 -12.02 -11.09 2.18
N PHE A 53 -12.19 -10.05 2.99
CA PHE A 53 -13.44 -9.73 3.67
C PHE A 53 -14.29 -8.69 2.94
N SER A 54 -13.68 -7.99 1.98
CA SER A 54 -14.27 -6.84 1.31
C SER A 54 -15.36 -7.18 0.30
N ALA A 55 -16.33 -6.26 0.20
CA ALA A 55 -17.36 -6.28 -0.83
C ALA A 55 -16.75 -6.20 -2.23
N LYS A 56 -17.52 -6.61 -3.25
CA LYS A 56 -17.05 -6.55 -4.65
C LYS A 56 -16.81 -5.11 -5.14
N SER A 57 -17.54 -4.15 -4.56
CA SER A 57 -17.44 -2.72 -4.84
C SER A 57 -16.21 -2.06 -4.21
N THR A 58 -15.69 -2.60 -3.11
CA THR A 58 -14.47 -2.09 -2.44
C THR A 58 -13.26 -2.38 -3.34
N LYS A 59 -12.64 -1.32 -3.88
CA LYS A 59 -11.48 -1.41 -4.79
C LYS A 59 -10.23 -0.84 -4.16
N TYR A 60 -9.07 -1.40 -4.49
CA TYR A 60 -7.79 -1.02 -3.89
C TYR A 60 -6.87 -0.36 -4.93
N PRO A 61 -6.12 0.69 -4.57
CA PRO A 61 -5.00 1.18 -5.37
C PRO A 61 -3.92 0.13 -5.59
N ILE A 62 -3.07 0.36 -6.59
CA ILE A 62 -1.95 -0.51 -6.95
C ILE A 62 -0.64 0.20 -6.59
N THR A 63 0.24 -0.48 -5.86
CA THR A 63 1.61 -0.03 -5.60
C THR A 63 2.58 -1.03 -6.19
N ILE A 64 3.32 -0.63 -7.22
CA ILE A 64 4.35 -1.46 -7.86
C ILE A 64 5.71 -1.03 -7.33
N ILE A 65 6.42 -1.96 -6.71
CA ILE A 65 7.75 -1.74 -6.16
C ILE A 65 8.75 -2.59 -6.95
N PHE A 66 9.68 -1.93 -7.62
CA PHE A 66 10.74 -2.62 -8.35
C PHE A 66 11.83 -3.14 -7.41
N ASP A 67 12.64 -4.07 -7.92
CA ASP A 67 13.78 -4.64 -7.21
C ASP A 67 13.43 -5.49 -5.97
N SER A 68 12.32 -6.22 -6.03
CA SER A 68 11.87 -7.07 -4.91
C SER A 68 12.76 -8.28 -4.62
N GLN A 69 13.74 -8.58 -5.48
CA GLN A 69 14.78 -9.58 -5.20
C GLN A 69 15.73 -9.18 -4.05
N HIS A 70 15.73 -7.91 -3.64
CA HIS A 70 16.62 -7.44 -2.57
C HIS A 70 16.05 -7.74 -1.18
N GLU A 71 16.35 -8.93 -0.66
CA GLU A 71 15.86 -9.47 0.62
C GLU A 71 16.15 -8.58 1.84
N ARG A 72 17.11 -7.64 1.76
CA ARG A 72 17.46 -6.76 2.89
C ARG A 72 16.67 -5.44 2.92
N THR A 73 16.27 -4.93 1.75
CA THR A 73 15.68 -3.59 1.64
C THR A 73 14.22 -3.65 1.24
N TYR A 74 13.81 -4.58 0.38
CA TYR A 74 12.43 -4.72 -0.03
C TYR A 74 11.48 -4.97 1.15
N PRO A 75 11.76 -5.91 2.10
CA PRO A 75 10.89 -6.10 3.26
C PRO A 75 10.76 -4.86 4.15
N GLN A 76 11.77 -3.99 4.18
CA GLN A 76 11.72 -2.76 4.99
C GLN A 76 10.70 -1.76 4.44
N ILE A 77 10.54 -1.70 3.12
CA ILE A 77 9.51 -0.87 2.49
C ILE A 77 8.13 -1.46 2.74
N ILE A 78 7.99 -2.79 2.63
CA ILE A 78 6.72 -3.46 2.93
C ILE A 78 6.32 -3.25 4.39
N ASN A 79 7.26 -3.42 5.35
CA ASN A 79 7.01 -3.12 6.77
C ASN A 79 6.60 -1.67 7.01
N SER A 80 7.17 -0.73 6.25
CA SER A 80 6.80 0.68 6.36
C SER A 80 5.37 0.91 5.90
N ILE A 81 4.97 0.34 4.75
CA ILE A 81 3.60 0.41 4.26
C ILE A 81 2.65 -0.30 5.24
N ASP A 82 3.01 -1.49 5.73
CA ASP A 82 2.24 -2.25 6.71
C ASP A 82 1.95 -1.44 7.97
N LEU A 83 2.97 -0.85 8.58
CA LEU A 83 2.81 0.02 9.75
C LEU A 83 1.92 1.23 9.44
N LEU A 84 2.20 1.94 8.34
CA LEU A 84 1.44 3.14 7.97
C LEU A 84 -0.03 2.84 7.67
N THR A 85 -0.33 1.68 7.07
CA THR A 85 -1.71 1.25 6.80
C THR A 85 -2.46 0.94 8.10
N ASN A 86 -1.83 0.21 9.02
CA ASN A 86 -2.44 -0.13 10.32
C ASN A 86 -2.70 1.11 11.19
N GLU A 87 -1.79 2.09 11.13
CA GLU A 87 -1.92 3.40 11.81
C GLU A 87 -2.81 4.41 11.05
N SER A 88 -3.54 3.96 10.01
CA SER A 88 -4.41 4.82 9.18
C SER A 88 -3.74 6.02 8.54
N GLN A 89 -2.41 5.98 8.39
CA GLN A 89 -1.66 7.04 7.72
C GLN A 89 -1.84 6.98 6.21
N ILE A 90 -1.97 5.76 5.66
CA ILE A 90 -2.17 5.52 4.23
C ILE A 90 -3.33 4.55 4.00
N PRO A 91 -4.01 4.62 2.85
CA PRO A 91 -5.04 3.66 2.49
C PRO A 91 -4.41 2.29 2.19
N GLU A 92 -5.20 1.24 2.39
CA GLU A 92 -4.85 -0.11 1.96
C GLU A 92 -4.64 -0.15 0.44
N THR A 93 -3.51 -0.70 -0.01
CA THR A 93 -3.14 -0.85 -1.43
C THR A 93 -2.76 -2.30 -1.72
N ILE A 94 -2.99 -2.78 -2.95
CA ILE A 94 -2.38 -4.03 -3.43
C ILE A 94 -0.93 -3.73 -3.81
N ILE A 95 0.02 -4.48 -3.25
CA ILE A 95 1.44 -4.27 -3.52
C ILE A 95 1.96 -5.40 -4.40
N ILE A 96 2.64 -5.04 -5.48
CA ILE A 96 3.36 -5.98 -6.34
C ILE A 96 4.84 -5.63 -6.34
N GLY A 97 5.65 -6.52 -5.78
CA GLY A 97 7.09 -6.54 -5.96
C GLY A 97 7.47 -7.16 -7.29
N VAL A 98 8.22 -6.42 -8.10
CA VAL A 98 8.73 -6.90 -9.39
C VAL A 98 10.22 -7.18 -9.27
N PRO A 99 10.62 -8.47 -9.26
CA PRO A 99 12.02 -8.84 -9.14
C PRO A 99 12.73 -8.80 -10.49
N PHE A 100 14.04 -8.60 -10.44
CA PHE A 100 14.93 -8.74 -11.58
C PHE A 100 16.08 -9.67 -11.23
N ASN A 101 16.63 -10.33 -12.25
CA ASN A 101 17.95 -10.96 -12.17
C ASN A 101 19.01 -10.00 -12.72
N ARG A 102 20.29 -10.29 -12.44
CA ARG A 102 21.41 -9.40 -12.81
C ARG A 102 21.45 -9.07 -14.31
N ASN A 103 21.10 -10.02 -15.16
CA ASN A 103 21.21 -9.88 -16.62
C ASN A 103 20.00 -9.15 -17.21
N ASN A 104 18.78 -9.46 -16.74
CA ASN A 104 17.57 -8.82 -17.25
C ASN A 104 17.31 -7.44 -16.65
N ARG A 105 17.81 -7.12 -15.44
CA ARG A 105 17.62 -5.79 -14.82
C ARG A 105 18.11 -4.69 -15.73
N TYR A 106 19.35 -4.78 -16.22
CA TYR A 106 19.91 -3.75 -17.11
C TYR A 106 19.20 -3.72 -18.45
N TYR A 107 18.93 -4.88 -19.05
CA TYR A 107 18.21 -4.98 -20.32
C TYR A 107 16.83 -4.32 -20.25
N LEU A 108 16.00 -4.70 -19.26
CA LEU A 108 14.62 -4.25 -19.08
C LEU A 108 14.49 -2.80 -18.58
N THR A 109 15.60 -2.11 -18.36
CA THR A 109 15.65 -0.71 -17.90
C THR A 109 16.53 0.16 -18.80
N SER A 110 16.88 -0.31 -19.99
CA SER A 110 17.74 0.42 -20.93
C SER A 110 17.21 0.37 -22.36
N SER A 111 17.82 1.16 -23.23
CA SER A 111 17.61 1.10 -24.67
C SER A 111 18.31 -0.09 -25.36
N GLN A 112 18.70 -1.14 -24.63
CA GLN A 112 19.23 -2.35 -25.25
C GLN A 112 18.13 -3.11 -26.00
N LYS A 113 18.51 -3.85 -27.02
CA LYS A 113 17.61 -4.57 -27.91
C LYS A 113 18.26 -5.88 -28.32
N ASN A 114 17.56 -7.00 -28.14
CA ASN A 114 18.05 -8.31 -28.58
C ASN A 114 18.05 -8.40 -30.10
N LYS A 115 18.98 -9.21 -30.65
CA LYS A 115 19.04 -9.51 -32.08
C LYS A 115 17.70 -10.16 -32.48
N ASN A 116 16.97 -9.52 -33.39
CA ASN A 116 15.63 -9.88 -33.89
C ASN A 116 14.42 -9.42 -33.06
N ASP A 117 14.60 -8.66 -31.98
CA ASP A 117 13.46 -8.00 -31.34
C ASP A 117 13.09 -6.70 -32.09
N SER A 118 11.84 -6.24 -31.96
CA SER A 118 11.42 -4.92 -32.46
C SER A 118 11.47 -3.86 -31.36
N LEU A 119 11.24 -4.28 -30.10
CA LEU A 119 11.18 -3.43 -28.92
C LEU A 119 12.52 -3.34 -28.19
N LEU A 120 12.76 -2.20 -27.56
CA LEU A 120 13.79 -2.04 -26.53
C LEU A 120 13.42 -2.85 -25.28
N GLY A 121 14.40 -3.25 -24.48
CA GLY A 121 14.12 -3.96 -23.23
C GLY A 121 13.23 -3.15 -22.28
N ILE A 122 13.45 -1.84 -22.19
CA ILE A 122 12.58 -0.94 -21.41
C ILE A 122 11.14 -0.85 -21.94
N GLU A 123 10.93 -0.92 -23.26
CA GLU A 123 9.58 -0.95 -23.86
C GLU A 123 8.88 -2.30 -23.62
N ARG A 124 9.64 -3.40 -23.50
CA ARG A 124 9.08 -4.69 -23.09
C ARG A 124 8.58 -4.64 -21.65
N MET A 125 9.35 -4.03 -20.76
CA MET A 125 8.96 -3.82 -19.37
C MET A 125 7.71 -2.95 -19.26
N GLU A 126 7.66 -1.83 -19.99
CA GLU A 126 6.49 -0.97 -20.09
C GLU A 126 5.24 -1.77 -20.50
N ARG A 127 5.32 -2.54 -21.59
CA ARG A 127 4.17 -3.32 -22.08
C ARG A 127 3.77 -4.44 -21.13
N PHE A 128 4.73 -5.10 -20.48
CA PHE A 128 4.42 -6.08 -19.43
C PHE A 128 3.58 -5.44 -18.31
N LEU A 129 4.02 -4.29 -17.79
CA LEU A 129 3.32 -3.63 -16.69
C LEU A 129 1.91 -3.20 -17.10
N PHE A 130 1.78 -2.47 -18.22
CA PHE A 130 0.53 -1.80 -18.57
C PHE A 130 -0.46 -2.64 -19.40
N ASN A 131 0.00 -3.73 -20.02
CA ASN A 131 -0.86 -4.58 -20.85
C ASN A 131 -1.05 -6.00 -20.29
N GLU A 132 -0.27 -6.41 -19.29
CA GLU A 132 -0.40 -7.74 -18.67
C GLU A 132 -0.61 -7.65 -17.16
N LEU A 133 0.34 -7.07 -16.41
CA LEU A 133 0.28 -7.04 -14.95
C LEU A 133 -0.90 -6.23 -14.41
N ILE A 134 -0.97 -4.94 -14.71
CA ILE A 134 -2.03 -4.05 -14.21
C ILE A 134 -3.42 -4.57 -14.60
N PRO A 135 -3.69 -4.93 -15.88
CA PRO A 135 -4.98 -5.50 -16.26
C PRO A 135 -5.34 -6.79 -15.49
N LYS A 136 -4.35 -7.63 -15.17
CA LYS A 136 -4.57 -8.84 -14.37
C LYS A 136 -4.99 -8.50 -12.93
N LEU A 137 -4.33 -7.52 -12.31
CA LEU A 137 -4.69 -7.04 -10.97
C LEU A 137 -6.10 -6.45 -10.93
N GLN A 138 -6.46 -5.65 -11.93
CA GLN A 138 -7.79 -5.06 -12.03
C GLN A 138 -8.89 -6.11 -12.21
N LYS A 139 -8.61 -7.14 -13.02
CA LYS A 139 -9.56 -8.22 -13.29
C LYS A 139 -9.73 -9.18 -12.11
N GLU A 140 -8.64 -9.56 -11.46
CA GLU A 140 -8.63 -10.68 -10.50
C GLU A 140 -8.53 -10.24 -9.03
N PHE A 141 -8.00 -9.04 -8.77
CA PHE A 141 -7.65 -8.58 -7.42
C PHE A 141 -8.38 -7.31 -7.00
N LYS A 142 -9.58 -7.02 -7.52
CA LYS A 142 -10.37 -5.82 -7.14
C LYS A 142 -9.55 -4.51 -7.18
N ALA A 143 -8.52 -4.42 -8.02
CA ALA A 143 -7.70 -3.22 -8.12
C ALA A 143 -8.44 -2.12 -8.90
N ASN A 144 -8.21 -0.86 -8.54
CA ASN A 144 -8.65 0.31 -9.31
C ASN A 144 -7.50 0.81 -10.23
N ASP A 145 -7.71 1.99 -10.82
CA ASP A 145 -6.76 2.61 -11.76
C ASP A 145 -5.70 3.49 -11.09
N TYR A 146 -5.73 3.66 -9.76
CA TYR A 146 -4.80 4.51 -9.03
C TYR A 146 -3.48 3.79 -8.79
N ILE A 147 -2.41 4.25 -9.45
CA ILE A 147 -1.14 3.52 -9.56
C ILE A 147 0.00 4.34 -8.96
N THR A 148 0.70 3.71 -8.01
CA THR A 148 1.98 4.16 -7.46
C THR A 148 3.12 3.32 -8.01
N LEU A 149 4.17 3.95 -8.55
CA LEU A 149 5.41 3.28 -8.94
C LEU A 149 6.55 3.66 -7.99
N VAL A 150 7.32 2.69 -7.53
CA VAL A 150 8.49 2.89 -6.66
C VAL A 150 9.70 2.19 -7.25
N GLY A 151 10.77 2.95 -7.48
CA GLY A 151 12.01 2.43 -8.02
C GLY A 151 13.24 3.02 -7.34
N HIS A 152 14.35 2.28 -7.40
CA HIS A 152 15.64 2.67 -6.86
C HIS A 152 16.73 2.59 -7.91
N SER A 153 17.62 3.59 -7.96
CA SER A 153 18.78 3.57 -8.84
C SER A 153 18.35 3.36 -10.31
N ARG A 154 18.75 2.26 -10.94
CA ARG A 154 18.34 1.88 -12.29
C ARG A 154 16.81 1.75 -12.46
N THR A 155 16.08 1.27 -11.47
CA THR A 155 14.61 1.16 -11.57
C THR A 155 13.93 2.49 -11.23
N ALA A 156 14.60 3.42 -10.54
CA ALA A 156 14.16 4.81 -10.45
C ALA A 156 14.25 5.50 -11.83
N PHE A 157 15.28 5.21 -12.63
CA PHE A 157 15.32 5.62 -14.04
C PHE A 157 14.16 5.02 -14.86
N LEU A 158 13.81 3.74 -14.62
CA LEU A 158 12.62 3.13 -15.23
C LEU A 158 11.35 3.89 -14.83
N VAL A 159 11.17 4.24 -13.56
CA VAL A 159 10.04 5.07 -13.10
C VAL A 159 10.00 6.39 -13.86
N ASN A 160 11.12 7.10 -13.95
CA ASN A 160 11.22 8.36 -14.69
C ASN A 160 10.81 8.18 -16.16
N TYR A 161 11.32 7.13 -16.83
CA TYR A 161 10.90 6.80 -18.20
C TYR A 161 9.40 6.51 -18.30
N LEU A 162 8.86 5.63 -17.45
CA LEU A 162 7.46 5.21 -17.51
C LEU A 162 6.51 6.39 -17.30
N THR A 163 6.84 7.32 -16.40
CA THR A 163 6.03 8.53 -16.20
C THR A 163 5.96 9.38 -17.46
N THR A 164 7.06 9.54 -18.21
CA THR A 164 7.03 10.27 -19.49
C THR A 164 6.25 9.56 -20.61
N LYS A 165 6.04 8.23 -20.50
CA LYS A 165 5.38 7.43 -21.55
C LYS A 165 3.92 7.08 -21.25
N GLN A 166 3.58 6.94 -19.97
CA GLN A 166 2.29 6.49 -19.49
C GLN A 166 1.72 7.48 -18.46
N SER A 167 1.95 8.79 -18.68
CA SER A 167 1.62 9.87 -17.75
C SER A 167 0.16 9.92 -17.31
N LYS A 168 -0.75 9.40 -18.14
CA LYS A 168 -2.19 9.35 -17.88
C LYS A 168 -2.63 8.15 -17.04
N LYS A 169 -1.72 7.22 -16.72
CA LYS A 169 -1.99 5.98 -16.00
C LYS A 169 -1.22 5.85 -14.69
N ILE A 170 -0.42 6.84 -14.32
CA ILE A 170 0.40 6.81 -13.12
C ILE A 170 0.03 8.04 -12.31
N ASP A 171 -0.32 7.86 -11.04
CA ASP A 171 -0.79 8.93 -10.15
C ASP A 171 0.31 9.35 -9.18
N ILE A 172 1.15 8.40 -8.75
CA ILE A 172 2.31 8.65 -7.91
C ILE A 172 3.53 7.95 -8.49
N ALA A 173 4.63 8.68 -8.62
CA ALA A 173 5.92 8.13 -9.01
C ALA A 173 6.98 8.49 -7.96
N ILE A 174 7.68 7.48 -7.46
CA ILE A 174 8.71 7.58 -6.42
C ILE A 174 10.03 7.08 -6.99
N ALA A 175 10.96 8.00 -7.26
CA ALA A 175 12.27 7.74 -7.85
C ALA A 175 13.40 7.97 -6.82
N LEU A 176 13.91 6.89 -6.23
CA LEU A 176 14.87 6.93 -5.13
C LEU A 176 16.30 6.73 -5.66
N SER A 177 17.20 7.68 -5.40
CA SER A 177 18.53 7.74 -6.02
C SER A 177 18.44 7.61 -7.56
N GLY A 178 17.50 8.35 -8.15
CA GLY A 178 17.20 8.29 -9.58
C GLY A 178 18.13 9.14 -10.43
N PHE A 179 18.12 8.88 -11.73
CA PHE A 179 18.80 9.68 -12.75
C PHE A 179 17.90 9.81 -13.99
N TYR A 180 18.23 10.73 -14.88
CA TYR A 180 17.42 11.12 -16.03
C TYR A 180 18.23 11.08 -17.33
N ASN A 181 19.55 11.23 -17.24
CA ASN A 181 20.41 11.36 -18.42
C ASN A 181 20.94 10.02 -18.93
N ASN A 182 20.06 9.15 -19.45
CA ASN A 182 20.44 7.87 -20.06
C ASN A 182 19.41 7.43 -21.12
N LYS A 183 19.85 6.86 -22.24
CA LYS A 183 18.92 6.44 -23.30
C LYS A 183 17.89 5.41 -22.78
N PRO A 184 16.59 5.59 -23.10
CA PRO A 184 16.04 6.53 -24.08
C PRO A 184 15.57 7.88 -23.52
N LEU A 185 15.75 8.16 -22.23
CA LEU A 185 15.34 9.41 -21.59
C LEU A 185 16.53 10.41 -21.53
N SER A 186 16.22 11.69 -21.56
CA SER A 186 17.18 12.74 -21.23
C SER A 186 16.56 13.65 -20.18
N ILE A 187 17.40 14.34 -19.42
CA ILE A 187 16.93 15.30 -18.42
C ILE A 187 16.09 16.43 -19.05
N GLU A 188 16.48 16.90 -20.24
CA GLU A 188 15.72 17.93 -20.97
C GLU A 188 14.36 17.43 -21.46
N ASN A 189 14.26 16.16 -21.89
CA ASN A 189 12.98 15.55 -22.24
C ASN A 189 12.09 15.39 -21.00
N PHE A 190 12.68 15.05 -19.85
CA PHE A 190 11.95 14.97 -18.57
C PHE A 190 11.45 16.35 -18.13
N LYS A 191 12.28 17.40 -18.18
CA LYS A 191 11.90 18.79 -17.92
C LYS A 191 10.77 19.25 -18.84
N SER A 192 10.88 18.98 -20.14
CA SER A 192 9.83 19.27 -21.12
C SER A 192 8.52 18.57 -20.76
N TYR A 193 8.59 17.29 -20.39
CA TYR A 193 7.44 16.49 -19.95
C TYR A 193 6.72 17.12 -18.74
N ILE A 194 7.45 17.47 -17.67
CA ILE A 194 6.84 18.03 -16.45
C ILE A 194 6.31 19.47 -16.63
N SER A 195 6.81 20.19 -17.63
CA SER A 195 6.34 21.56 -17.94
C SER A 195 5.11 21.61 -18.84
N ASP A 196 4.81 20.54 -19.57
CA ASP A 196 3.70 20.49 -20.52
C ASP A 196 2.40 20.05 -19.83
N SER A 197 1.48 20.99 -19.66
CA SER A 197 0.17 20.76 -19.05
C SER A 197 -0.69 19.67 -19.72
N SER A 198 -0.47 19.39 -21.01
CA SER A 198 -1.23 18.36 -21.75
C SER A 198 -0.95 16.94 -21.25
N ASN A 199 0.15 16.76 -20.51
CA ASN A 199 0.52 15.49 -19.90
C ASN A 199 -0.26 15.17 -18.61
N PHE A 200 -0.87 16.16 -17.97
CA PHE A 200 -1.46 16.05 -16.62
C PHE A 200 -2.97 16.32 -16.61
N LEU A 201 -3.74 15.41 -17.21
CA LEU A 201 -5.21 15.47 -17.16
C LEU A 201 -5.76 15.28 -15.75
N ASN A 202 -5.11 14.40 -14.98
CA ASN A 202 -5.39 14.15 -13.58
C ASN A 202 -4.19 14.58 -12.72
N LYS A 203 -4.40 14.67 -11.41
CA LYS A 203 -3.34 14.97 -10.44
C LYS A 203 -2.24 13.90 -10.52
N PHE A 204 -1.00 14.33 -10.58
CA PHE A 204 0.18 13.47 -10.59
C PHE A 204 1.21 14.00 -9.59
N ASN A 205 1.66 13.13 -8.68
CA ASN A 205 2.68 13.45 -7.69
C ASN A 205 3.99 12.74 -8.04
N TYR A 206 5.05 13.52 -8.22
CA TYR A 206 6.39 13.03 -8.47
C TYR A 206 7.28 13.29 -7.26
N TYR A 207 7.74 12.21 -6.63
CA TYR A 207 8.68 12.24 -5.52
C TYR A 207 10.01 11.70 -5.98
N PHE A 208 11.08 12.39 -5.63
CA PHE A 208 12.42 11.94 -5.95
C PHE A 208 13.39 12.33 -4.85
N THR A 209 14.34 11.44 -4.57
CA THR A 209 15.32 11.65 -3.50
C THR A 209 16.71 11.24 -3.96
N ALA A 210 17.70 11.80 -3.29
CA ALA A 210 19.09 11.36 -3.37
C ALA A 210 19.70 11.43 -1.97
N GLY A 211 20.66 10.54 -1.70
CA GLY A 211 21.48 10.64 -0.51
C GLY A 211 22.53 11.75 -0.62
N SER A 212 23.33 11.93 0.43
CA SER A 212 24.35 13.00 0.48
C SER A 212 25.78 12.49 0.66
N THR A 213 26.01 11.18 0.58
CA THR A 213 27.37 10.61 0.58
C THR A 213 28.03 10.77 -0.79
N LEU A 214 29.34 10.55 -0.86
CA LEU A 214 30.11 10.71 -2.11
C LEU A 214 29.60 9.85 -3.27
N GLU A 215 29.14 8.62 -3.01
CA GLU A 215 28.58 7.75 -4.07
C GLU A 215 27.25 8.25 -4.63
N GLU A 216 26.59 9.18 -3.95
CA GLU A 216 25.31 9.78 -4.37
C GLU A 216 25.49 11.06 -5.18
N GLU A 217 26.71 11.60 -5.31
CA GLU A 217 26.98 12.92 -5.89
C GLU A 217 26.35 13.10 -7.29
N THR A 218 26.42 12.08 -8.15
CA THR A 218 25.83 12.12 -9.49
C THR A 218 24.30 12.18 -9.45
N TYR A 219 23.65 11.32 -8.64
CA TYR A 219 22.19 11.33 -8.50
C TYR A 219 21.70 12.62 -7.86
N LEU A 220 22.42 13.10 -6.84
CA LEU A 220 22.11 14.35 -6.14
C LEU A 220 22.19 15.56 -7.07
N THR A 221 23.20 15.60 -7.94
CA THR A 221 23.37 16.67 -8.94
C THR A 221 22.20 16.71 -9.92
N GLU A 222 21.82 15.56 -10.50
CA GLU A 222 20.70 15.50 -11.45
C GLU A 222 19.34 15.78 -10.75
N CYS A 223 19.14 15.29 -9.52
CA CYS A 223 17.94 15.61 -8.75
C CYS A 223 17.86 17.11 -8.44
N LYS A 224 18.97 17.74 -8.05
CA LYS A 224 19.01 19.20 -7.81
C LYS A 224 18.70 19.99 -9.08
N ASP A 225 19.20 19.57 -10.24
CA ASP A 225 18.86 20.23 -11.52
C ASP A 225 17.34 20.17 -11.83
N VAL A 226 16.71 19.01 -11.66
CA VAL A 226 15.25 18.88 -11.83
C VAL A 226 14.47 19.68 -10.78
N SER A 227 14.91 19.66 -9.51
CA SER A 227 14.30 20.45 -8.43
C SER A 227 14.40 21.95 -8.70
N ASP A 228 15.56 22.41 -9.14
CA ASP A 228 15.81 23.80 -9.51
C ASP A 228 14.89 24.23 -10.65
N TYR A 229 14.76 23.39 -11.68
CA TYR A 229 13.84 23.64 -12.79
C TYR A 229 12.39 23.79 -12.33
N ILE A 230 11.91 22.89 -11.46
CA ILE A 230 10.56 22.94 -10.87
C ILE A 230 10.38 24.25 -10.08
N SER A 231 11.38 24.69 -9.32
CA SER A 231 11.28 25.92 -8.51
C SER A 231 11.30 27.22 -9.31
N LYS A 232 11.90 27.21 -10.51
CA LYS A 232 12.12 28.39 -11.36
C LYS A 232 11.08 28.51 -12.49
N THR A 233 10.23 27.51 -12.67
CA THR A 233 9.28 27.42 -13.78
C THR A 233 7.86 27.30 -13.22
N GLU A 234 6.90 27.94 -13.87
CA GLU A 234 5.48 27.74 -13.53
C GLU A 234 5.07 26.32 -13.94
N MET A 235 4.73 25.48 -12.95
CA MET A 235 4.35 24.09 -13.18
C MET A 235 2.85 23.95 -13.48
N PRO A 236 2.45 22.93 -14.28
CA PRO A 236 1.05 22.60 -14.48
C PRO A 236 0.32 22.39 -13.15
N LYS A 237 -0.91 22.90 -13.03
CA LYS A 237 -1.73 22.82 -11.80
C LYS A 237 -1.89 21.41 -11.23
N ASN A 238 -1.95 20.40 -12.10
CA ASN A 238 -2.13 19.00 -11.73
C ASN A 238 -0.81 18.27 -11.48
N PHE A 239 0.34 18.90 -11.71
CA PHE A 239 1.65 18.34 -11.41
C PHE A 239 2.14 18.82 -10.05
N VAL A 240 2.61 17.90 -9.21
CA VAL A 240 3.29 18.24 -7.96
C VAL A 240 4.61 17.47 -7.88
N GLY A 241 5.73 18.19 -7.97
CA GLY A 241 7.07 17.63 -7.84
C GLY A 241 7.69 17.94 -6.48
N ARG A 242 8.21 16.93 -5.79
CA ARG A 242 8.86 17.07 -4.48
C ARG A 242 10.21 16.37 -4.45
N PHE A 243 11.24 17.17 -4.22
CA PHE A 243 12.60 16.69 -3.98
C PHE A 243 12.89 16.65 -2.48
N ALA A 244 13.56 15.60 -2.01
CA ALA A 244 14.18 15.58 -0.69
C ALA A 244 15.59 14.99 -0.75
N GLU A 245 16.54 15.66 -0.08
CA GLU A 245 17.88 15.13 0.16
C GLU A 245 17.90 14.34 1.48
N SER A 246 18.27 13.06 1.42
CA SER A 246 18.43 12.22 2.60
C SER A 246 19.83 12.40 3.17
N LYS A 247 19.98 13.37 4.07
CA LYS A 247 21.27 13.73 4.68
C LYS A 247 21.95 12.50 5.31
N ASN A 248 23.22 12.31 4.99
CA ASN A 248 24.08 11.19 5.38
C ASN A 248 23.66 9.81 4.86
N ALA A 249 22.56 9.70 4.12
CA ALA A 249 22.18 8.44 3.50
C ALA A 249 23.11 8.13 2.33
N ASN A 250 23.53 6.88 2.29
CA ASN A 250 24.26 6.29 1.17
C ASN A 250 23.28 5.69 0.14
N HIS A 251 23.78 5.13 -0.95
CA HIS A 251 22.97 4.68 -2.07
C HIS A 251 21.93 3.64 -1.68
N MET A 252 22.30 2.67 -0.85
CA MET A 252 21.38 1.62 -0.41
C MET A 252 20.45 2.05 0.72
N THR A 253 20.91 2.93 1.62
CA THR A 253 20.11 3.40 2.76
C THR A 253 19.08 4.44 2.32
N ASN A 254 19.38 5.28 1.33
CA ASN A 254 18.44 6.24 0.76
C ASN A 254 17.15 5.56 0.27
N TYR A 255 17.26 4.34 -0.26
CA TYR A 255 16.13 3.54 -0.72
C TYR A 255 15.08 3.30 0.38
N TRP A 256 15.54 2.98 1.59
CA TRP A 256 14.64 2.69 2.71
C TRP A 256 14.22 3.95 3.47
N VAL A 257 15.16 4.81 3.87
CA VAL A 257 14.87 5.93 4.79
C VAL A 257 13.93 6.98 4.19
N SER A 258 13.90 7.09 2.86
CA SER A 258 13.03 8.04 2.15
C SER A 258 11.57 7.59 2.13
N ALA A 259 11.33 6.28 1.98
CA ALA A 259 10.02 5.75 1.60
C ALA A 259 8.89 6.08 2.60
N PRO A 260 9.04 5.91 3.94
CA PRO A 260 7.95 6.19 4.88
C PRO A 260 7.45 7.63 4.80
N SER A 261 8.37 8.59 4.74
CA SER A 261 8.02 10.02 4.68
C SER A 261 7.26 10.38 3.41
N ILE A 262 7.64 9.79 2.28
CA ILE A 262 6.98 9.99 0.99
C ILE A 262 5.56 9.42 1.01
N PHE A 263 5.37 8.22 1.55
CA PHE A 263 4.04 7.62 1.67
C PHE A 263 3.11 8.45 2.57
N MET A 264 3.62 8.96 3.69
CA MET A 264 2.85 9.87 4.56
C MET A 264 2.45 11.16 3.84
N ASP A 265 3.34 11.79 3.08
CA ASP A 265 3.01 13.02 2.33
C ASP A 265 2.03 12.74 1.18
N ALA A 266 2.25 11.65 0.43
CA ALA A 266 1.43 11.27 -0.71
C ALA A 266 -0.03 10.97 -0.35
N TYR A 267 -0.27 10.50 0.88
CA TYR A 267 -1.60 10.18 1.39
C TYR A 267 -2.00 11.05 2.58
N ALA A 268 -1.40 12.24 2.75
CA ALA A 268 -1.67 13.13 3.89
C ALA A 268 -3.15 13.48 4.06
N ASP A 269 -3.89 13.64 2.95
CA ASP A 269 -5.34 13.87 3.00
C ASP A 269 -6.11 12.67 3.62
N TYR A 270 -5.64 11.43 3.41
CA TYR A 270 -6.22 10.22 4.04
C TYR A 270 -5.98 10.23 5.55
N ASN A 271 -4.73 10.41 5.97
CA ASN A 271 -4.34 10.53 7.37
C ASN A 271 -5.15 11.62 8.11
N SER A 272 -5.45 12.73 7.43
CA SER A 272 -6.17 13.85 8.04
C SER A 272 -7.59 13.50 8.53
N ILE A 273 -8.19 12.41 8.04
CA ILE A 273 -9.55 12.01 8.40
C ILE A 273 -9.68 11.79 9.91
N LEU A 274 -8.97 10.79 10.47
CA LEU A 274 -9.06 10.52 11.92
C LEU A 274 -8.57 11.69 12.76
N ASN A 275 -7.52 12.37 12.31
CA ASN A 275 -7.00 13.53 13.03
C ASN A 275 -8.08 14.62 13.17
N ASN A 276 -8.78 14.95 12.08
CA ASN A 276 -9.89 15.91 12.12
C ASN A 276 -11.05 15.40 13.00
N TRP A 277 -11.34 14.10 12.94
CA TRP A 277 -12.38 13.52 13.79
C TRP A 277 -12.07 13.65 15.28
N PHE A 278 -10.89 13.23 15.72
CA PHE A 278 -10.54 13.21 17.14
C PHE A 278 -10.28 14.59 17.73
N TYR A 279 -9.64 15.49 16.98
CA TYR A 279 -9.20 16.78 17.52
C TYR A 279 -10.17 17.93 17.23
N ILE A 280 -11.08 17.78 16.26
CA ILE A 280 -12.02 18.85 15.88
C ILE A 280 -13.45 18.38 16.03
N LYS A 281 -13.86 17.31 15.33
CA LYS A 281 -15.29 16.95 15.21
C LYS A 281 -15.84 16.39 16.52
N LEU A 282 -15.17 15.40 17.12
CA LEU A 282 -15.57 14.76 18.37
C LEU A 282 -15.47 15.70 19.59
N LYS A 283 -14.77 16.82 19.47
CA LYS A 283 -14.74 17.86 20.51
C LYS A 283 -15.99 18.76 20.52
N LYS A 284 -16.83 18.69 19.48
CA LYS A 284 -18.13 19.36 19.46
C LYS A 284 -19.12 18.63 20.39
N ASP A 285 -20.07 19.38 20.94
CA ASP A 285 -21.13 18.84 21.80
C ASP A 285 -22.06 17.92 21.03
N THR A 286 -22.45 18.32 19.82
CA THR A 286 -23.36 17.57 18.95
C THR A 286 -22.82 17.45 17.52
N ILE A 287 -23.05 16.28 16.92
CA ILE A 287 -22.78 15.99 15.51
C ILE A 287 -24.08 15.42 14.95
N GLU A 288 -24.81 16.19 14.12
CA GLU A 288 -26.18 15.83 13.72
C GLU A 288 -26.27 14.53 12.90
N LYS A 289 -25.28 14.27 12.03
CA LYS A 289 -25.26 13.10 11.13
C LYS A 289 -23.84 12.52 11.00
N PRO A 290 -23.30 11.88 12.05
CA PRO A 290 -21.90 11.46 12.08
C PRO A 290 -21.49 10.57 10.90
N ILE A 291 -22.37 9.64 10.52
CA ILE A 291 -22.13 8.69 9.42
C ILE A 291 -22.05 9.40 8.07
N GLU A 292 -22.96 10.35 7.81
CA GLU A 292 -22.96 11.10 6.55
C GLU A 292 -21.80 12.11 6.48
N GLU A 293 -21.43 12.69 7.62
CA GLU A 293 -20.24 13.52 7.72
C GLU A 293 -18.96 12.72 7.41
N PHE A 294 -18.82 11.51 7.96
CA PHE A 294 -17.66 10.65 7.69
C PHE A 294 -17.60 10.19 6.24
N LYS A 295 -18.74 9.81 5.64
CA LYS A 295 -18.81 9.51 4.20
C LYS A 295 -18.42 10.70 3.34
N SER A 296 -18.85 11.91 3.72
CA SER A 296 -18.46 13.13 3.01
C SER A 296 -16.96 13.39 3.12
N ASP A 297 -16.35 13.14 4.28
CA ASP A 297 -14.89 13.25 4.44
C ASP A 297 -14.15 12.27 3.52
N LEU A 298 -14.59 11.01 3.45
CA LEU A 298 -14.02 10.01 2.53
C LEU A 298 -14.15 10.45 1.06
N GLU A 299 -15.31 10.96 0.65
CA GLU A 299 -15.55 11.45 -0.71
C GLU A 299 -14.65 12.65 -1.04
N GLN A 300 -14.51 13.61 -0.11
CA GLN A 300 -13.66 14.78 -0.29
C GLN A 300 -12.18 14.39 -0.36
N THR A 301 -11.73 13.50 0.51
CA THR A 301 -10.37 12.93 0.45
C THR A 301 -10.16 12.21 -0.88
N GLY A 302 -11.13 11.43 -1.34
CA GLY A 302 -11.06 10.75 -2.62
C GLY A 302 -10.94 11.70 -3.81
N LYS A 303 -11.66 12.82 -3.80
CA LYS A 303 -11.53 13.89 -4.81
C LYS A 303 -10.13 14.52 -4.81
N LYS A 304 -9.53 14.71 -3.64
CA LYS A 304 -8.18 15.31 -3.52
C LYS A 304 -7.06 14.36 -3.92
N LEU A 305 -7.22 13.07 -3.63
CA LEU A 305 -6.25 12.04 -4.00
C LEU A 305 -6.41 11.61 -5.45
N GLY A 306 -7.63 11.55 -5.97
CA GLY A 306 -7.93 11.14 -7.35
C GLY A 306 -8.50 9.73 -7.48
N PHE A 307 -8.97 9.11 -6.38
CA PHE A 307 -9.59 7.79 -6.40
C PHE A 307 -10.66 7.63 -5.30
N GLU A 308 -11.52 6.61 -5.41
CA GLU A 308 -12.50 6.30 -4.38
C GLU A 308 -11.82 5.68 -3.15
N VAL A 309 -11.93 6.39 -2.02
CA VAL A 309 -11.25 6.03 -0.78
C VAL A 309 -12.13 5.12 0.07
N ASN A 310 -11.58 3.98 0.48
CA ASN A 310 -12.21 3.10 1.47
C ASN A 310 -11.79 3.50 2.89
N PRO A 311 -12.70 3.48 3.87
CA PRO A 311 -12.31 3.55 5.27
C PRO A 311 -11.59 2.25 5.66
N ASN A 312 -10.45 2.32 6.33
CA ASN A 312 -9.84 1.12 6.90
C ASN A 312 -10.59 0.69 8.19
N LEU A 313 -10.22 -0.47 8.74
CA LEU A 313 -10.82 -0.99 9.98
C LEU A 313 -10.61 -0.03 11.15
N THR A 314 -9.41 0.55 11.28
CA THR A 314 -9.08 1.49 12.35
C THR A 314 -9.98 2.72 12.33
N HIS A 315 -10.33 3.27 11.16
CA HIS A 315 -11.30 4.36 11.03
C HIS A 315 -12.65 3.96 11.64
N ILE A 316 -13.16 2.78 11.27
CA ILE A 316 -14.48 2.30 11.68
C ILE A 316 -14.51 2.02 13.20
N PHE A 317 -13.59 1.20 13.70
CA PHE A 317 -13.57 0.81 15.11
C PHE A 317 -13.26 1.98 16.04
N SER A 318 -12.35 2.87 15.64
CA SER A 318 -12.02 4.07 16.42
C SER A 318 -13.22 4.98 16.60
N LEU A 319 -13.94 5.28 15.51
CA LEU A 319 -15.11 6.15 15.57
C LEU A 319 -16.26 5.47 16.31
N ALA A 320 -16.50 4.18 16.07
CA ALA A 320 -17.49 3.41 16.83
C ALA A 320 -17.20 3.45 18.33
N SER A 321 -15.94 3.21 18.73
CA SER A 321 -15.50 3.24 20.13
C SER A 321 -15.68 4.61 20.77
N SER A 322 -15.27 5.70 20.11
CA SER A 322 -15.48 7.06 20.64
C SER A 322 -16.96 7.40 20.82
N PHE A 323 -17.85 6.96 19.92
CA PHE A 323 -19.28 7.17 20.11
C PHE A 323 -19.86 6.28 21.23
N GLY A 324 -19.54 4.99 21.24
CA GLY A 324 -20.09 4.02 22.19
C GLY A 324 -19.61 4.26 23.63
N TYR A 325 -18.31 4.46 23.81
CA TYR A 325 -17.70 4.54 25.15
C TYR A 325 -17.56 5.96 25.68
N GLU A 326 -17.13 6.93 24.86
CA GLU A 326 -16.90 8.30 25.32
C GLU A 326 -18.18 9.14 25.29
N LYS A 327 -18.88 9.14 24.15
CA LYS A 327 -20.12 9.93 23.97
C LYS A 327 -21.38 9.22 24.51
N LYS A 328 -21.29 7.92 24.83
CA LYS A 328 -22.42 7.07 25.27
C LYS A 328 -23.56 7.02 24.25
N ASP A 329 -23.25 7.19 22.97
CA ASP A 329 -24.17 7.07 21.85
C ASP A 329 -23.97 5.72 21.16
N ILE A 330 -24.57 4.69 21.74
CA ILE A 330 -24.47 3.31 21.27
C ILE A 330 -25.09 3.15 19.88
N GLN A 331 -26.15 3.92 19.55
CA GLN A 331 -26.80 3.80 18.26
C GLN A 331 -25.88 4.29 17.14
N THR A 332 -25.19 5.42 17.32
CA THR A 332 -24.19 5.88 16.36
C THR A 332 -23.00 4.91 16.25
N ALA A 333 -22.56 4.30 17.36
CA ALA A 333 -21.52 3.28 17.33
C ALA A 333 -21.92 2.08 16.46
N ILE A 334 -23.14 1.55 16.66
CA ILE A 334 -23.73 0.50 15.81
C ILE A 334 -23.75 0.93 14.33
N ASP A 335 -24.10 2.17 14.04
CA ASP A 335 -24.18 2.66 12.66
C ASP A 335 -22.81 2.75 11.98
N PHE A 336 -21.74 3.06 12.73
CA PHE A 336 -20.36 2.97 12.24
C PHE A 336 -19.95 1.53 11.95
N ILE A 337 -20.24 0.59 12.85
CA ILE A 337 -19.93 -0.82 12.62
C ILE A 337 -20.70 -1.37 11.40
N LYS A 338 -21.98 -0.99 11.24
CA LYS A 338 -22.77 -1.31 10.04
C LYS A 338 -22.25 -0.65 8.78
N LEU A 339 -21.67 0.54 8.87
CA LEU A 339 -20.94 1.14 7.75
C LEU A 339 -19.74 0.27 7.37
N GLY A 340 -18.97 -0.20 8.35
CA GLY A 340 -17.89 -1.17 8.16
C GLY A 340 -18.35 -2.43 7.43
N GLN A 341 -19.47 -3.02 7.83
CA GLN A 341 -20.07 -4.19 7.16
C GLN A 341 -20.44 -3.94 5.69
N LYS A 342 -20.65 -2.69 5.26
CA LYS A 342 -20.88 -2.39 3.82
C LYS A 342 -19.58 -2.53 3.01
N TYR A 343 -18.44 -2.15 3.58
CA TYR A 343 -17.13 -2.26 2.92
C TYR A 343 -16.52 -3.66 3.08
N TYR A 344 -16.67 -4.26 4.26
CA TYR A 344 -16.10 -5.56 4.62
C TYR A 344 -17.16 -6.49 5.24
N PRO A 345 -18.15 -6.95 4.46
CA PRO A 345 -19.29 -7.72 4.94
C PRO A 345 -18.90 -9.05 5.60
N ASN A 346 -17.77 -9.63 5.20
CA ASN A 346 -17.33 -10.92 5.72
C ASN A 346 -16.34 -10.78 6.89
N TYR A 347 -16.03 -9.55 7.34
CA TYR A 347 -15.13 -9.32 8.48
C TYR A 347 -15.85 -9.67 9.79
N PRO A 348 -15.47 -10.74 10.52
CA PRO A 348 -16.26 -11.25 11.63
C PRO A 348 -16.33 -10.28 12.82
N ASP A 349 -15.26 -9.53 13.09
CA ASP A 349 -15.16 -8.73 14.31
C ASP A 349 -16.19 -7.58 14.35
N PHE A 350 -16.75 -7.17 13.21
CA PHE A 350 -17.91 -6.28 13.21
C PHE A 350 -19.14 -6.90 13.86
N ASP A 351 -19.37 -8.21 13.72
CA ASP A 351 -20.49 -8.88 14.37
C ASP A 351 -20.24 -9.01 15.88
N LEU A 352 -18.99 -9.20 16.31
CA LEU A 352 -18.61 -9.20 17.73
C LEU A 352 -18.96 -7.86 18.39
N GLU A 353 -18.51 -6.74 17.80
CA GLU A 353 -18.85 -5.40 18.31
C GLU A 353 -20.38 -5.17 18.39
N LEU A 354 -21.12 -5.64 17.37
CA LEU A 354 -22.58 -5.49 17.36
C LEU A 354 -23.25 -6.31 18.46
N ILE A 355 -22.74 -7.51 18.78
CA ILE A 355 -23.24 -8.30 19.91
C ILE A 355 -23.10 -7.48 21.21
N GLY A 356 -21.91 -6.94 21.48
CA GLY A 356 -21.65 -6.12 22.66
C GLY A 356 -22.57 -4.91 22.76
N TYR A 357 -22.72 -4.14 21.67
CA TYR A 357 -23.61 -2.97 21.66
C TYR A 357 -25.09 -3.34 21.82
N TYR A 358 -25.57 -4.42 21.19
CA TYR A 358 -26.97 -4.84 21.34
C TYR A 358 -27.26 -5.45 22.72
N ASN A 359 -26.28 -6.10 23.35
CA ASN A 359 -26.36 -6.53 24.76
C ASN A 359 -26.54 -5.30 25.68
N GLN A 360 -25.75 -4.25 25.49
CA GLN A 360 -25.87 -3.01 26.27
C GLN A 360 -27.25 -2.33 26.11
N LEU A 361 -27.87 -2.44 24.93
CA LEU A 361 -29.23 -1.95 24.66
C LEU A 361 -30.35 -2.91 25.13
N ASN A 362 -30.01 -4.04 25.75
CA ASN A 362 -30.93 -5.13 26.09
C ASN A 362 -31.73 -5.67 24.88
N ASN A 363 -31.18 -5.54 23.67
CA ASN A 363 -31.80 -6.05 22.44
C ASN A 363 -31.29 -7.47 22.14
N LEU A 364 -31.72 -8.42 22.97
CA LEU A 364 -31.28 -9.82 22.91
C LEU A 364 -31.57 -10.48 21.56
N LYS A 365 -32.66 -10.06 20.87
CA LYS A 365 -33.00 -10.55 19.54
C LYS A 365 -31.90 -10.22 18.52
N MET A 366 -31.42 -8.98 18.52
CA MET A 366 -30.35 -8.57 17.61
C MET A 366 -29.00 -9.14 18.00
N SER A 367 -28.73 -9.26 19.31
CA SER A 367 -27.54 -9.95 19.81
C SER A 367 -27.46 -11.39 19.28
N GLU A 368 -28.51 -12.21 19.46
CA GLU A 368 -28.53 -13.59 18.96
C GLU A 368 -28.46 -13.69 17.42
N TYR A 369 -29.03 -12.71 16.71
CA TYR A 369 -28.87 -12.61 15.27
C TYR A 369 -27.38 -12.47 14.88
N TYR A 370 -26.66 -11.52 15.48
CA TYR A 370 -25.24 -11.32 15.16
C TYR A 370 -24.32 -12.43 15.68
N LYS A 371 -24.68 -13.12 16.78
CA LYS A 371 -24.00 -14.37 17.17
C LYS A 371 -24.08 -15.44 16.07
N THR A 372 -25.23 -15.53 15.40
CA THR A 372 -25.43 -16.45 14.28
C THR A 372 -24.62 -16.03 13.06
N GLU A 373 -24.65 -14.74 12.71
CA GLU A 373 -23.86 -14.19 11.59
C GLU A 373 -22.36 -14.39 11.79
N TYR A 374 -21.84 -14.07 12.98
CA TYR A 374 -20.43 -14.28 13.32
C TYR A 374 -20.03 -15.75 13.14
N ARG A 375 -20.84 -16.69 13.66
CA ARG A 375 -20.58 -18.12 13.51
C ARG A 375 -20.54 -18.53 12.04
N ASN A 376 -21.49 -18.06 11.23
CA ASN A 376 -21.54 -18.36 9.80
C ASN A 376 -20.29 -17.83 9.07
N LYS A 377 -19.85 -16.60 9.36
CA LYS A 377 -18.64 -16.01 8.76
C LYS A 377 -17.39 -16.78 9.14
N VAL A 378 -17.18 -17.08 10.42
CA VAL A 378 -16.04 -17.89 10.89
C VAL A 378 -16.04 -19.28 10.27
N MET A 379 -17.20 -19.95 10.18
CA MET A 379 -17.30 -21.26 9.54
C MET A 379 -16.96 -21.22 8.05
N SER A 380 -17.29 -20.13 7.35
CA SER A 380 -17.02 -19.96 5.93
C SER A 380 -15.54 -19.73 5.60
N ARG A 381 -14.72 -19.35 6.59
CA ARG A 381 -13.29 -19.11 6.42
C ARG A 381 -12.54 -20.40 6.11
N LYS A 382 -11.72 -20.34 5.06
CA LYS A 382 -10.88 -21.45 4.56
C LYS A 382 -9.41 -21.28 4.89
N ASP A 383 -9.05 -20.10 5.37
CA ASP A 383 -7.69 -19.64 5.66
C ASP A 383 -7.27 -19.88 7.11
N ILE A 384 -8.18 -20.37 7.96
CA ILE A 384 -7.93 -20.73 9.36
C ILE A 384 -8.30 -22.19 9.63
N SER A 385 -7.60 -22.80 10.57
CA SER A 385 -7.82 -24.18 11.04
C SER A 385 -9.10 -24.32 11.87
N GLU A 386 -9.60 -25.55 12.01
CA GLU A 386 -10.74 -25.84 12.90
C GLU A 386 -10.46 -25.50 14.37
N ARG A 387 -9.18 -25.56 14.78
CA ARG A 387 -8.77 -25.10 16.10
C ARG A 387 -8.95 -23.59 16.26
N GLU A 388 -8.47 -22.80 15.30
CA GLU A 388 -8.63 -21.35 15.31
C GLU A 388 -10.11 -20.94 15.27
N LYS A 389 -10.95 -21.65 14.49
CA LYS A 389 -12.41 -21.43 14.51
C LYS A 389 -13.00 -21.67 15.89
N THR A 390 -12.57 -22.74 16.58
CA THR A 390 -13.01 -23.04 17.94
C THR A 390 -12.60 -21.95 18.93
N GLU A 391 -11.37 -21.43 18.81
CA GLU A 391 -10.88 -20.31 19.62
C GLU A 391 -11.70 -19.03 19.35
N LEU A 392 -12.03 -18.75 18.09
CA LEU A 392 -12.88 -17.62 17.71
C LEU A 392 -14.32 -17.74 18.23
N PHE A 393 -14.88 -18.95 18.34
CA PHE A 393 -16.23 -19.12 18.90
C PHE A 393 -16.32 -18.83 20.39
N LYS A 394 -15.24 -19.02 21.14
CA LYS A 394 -15.20 -18.67 22.57
C LYS A 394 -15.38 -17.17 22.81
N LYS A 395 -14.91 -16.33 21.89
CA LYS A 395 -15.11 -14.87 21.97
C LYS A 395 -16.58 -14.46 22.10
N ILE A 396 -17.51 -15.24 21.52
CA ILE A 396 -18.95 -14.99 21.60
C ILE A 396 -19.49 -15.25 23.00
N GLU A 397 -18.85 -16.14 23.76
CA GLU A 397 -19.27 -16.50 25.13
C GLU A 397 -18.75 -15.50 26.16
N GLU A 398 -17.77 -14.67 25.78
CA GLU A 398 -17.15 -13.63 26.61
C GLU A 398 -17.84 -12.25 26.48
N GLU A 399 -18.68 -12.06 25.45
CA GLU A 399 -19.50 -10.87 25.14
C GLU A 399 -20.97 -11.00 25.59
#